data_AF-A0A957HTM7-F1
#
_entry.id   AF-A0A957HTM7-F1
#
_cell.length_a   1.000
_cell.length_b   1.000
_cell.length_c   1.000
_cell.angle_alpha   90.00
_cell.angle_beta   90.00
_cell.angle_gamma   90.00
#
_symmetry.space_group_name_H-M   'P 1'
#
loop_
_entity.id
_entity.type
_entity.pdbx_description
1 polymer ?
#
loop_
_entity_poly.entity_id
_entity_poly.type
_entity_poly.pdbx_seq_one_letter_code
_entity_poly.pdbx_strand_id
1 'polypeptide(L)'
;AFDPPHILTNWAAYAGYDAPRLHEDGTAAWRIYWYTGERTGIDFHMFNHLMAASGERMAQADTAVFAAEQWQPGDMVVNVVRFPWSDAVGTIRSGMYSYPDLTPVLVFDVAGNPAADAVEIPIANDVRP
;
A
#
# COMPACT_ATOMS: atom_id res chain seq x y z
N ALA A 1 -9.61 -7.27 -5.81
CA ALA A 1 -8.33 -7.52 -6.50
C ALA A 1 -8.13 -6.46 -7.56
N PHE A 2 -6.90 -6.04 -7.80
CA PHE A 2 -6.55 -5.19 -8.95
C PHE A 2 -6.38 -6.08 -10.18
N ASP A 3 -6.93 -5.64 -11.31
CA ASP A 3 -6.79 -6.34 -12.59
C ASP A 3 -6.57 -5.30 -13.71
N PRO A 4 -5.32 -5.16 -14.21
CA PRO A 4 -4.12 -5.87 -13.78
C PRO A 4 -3.57 -5.37 -12.43
N PRO A 5 -2.65 -6.11 -11.78
CA PRO A 5 -1.87 -5.61 -10.64
C PRO A 5 -1.09 -4.34 -10.97
N HIS A 6 -0.89 -3.47 -9.97
CA HIS A 6 -0.04 -2.27 -10.13
C HIS A 6 1.42 -2.64 -9.85
N ILE A 7 2.26 -2.58 -10.89
CA ILE A 7 3.67 -3.00 -10.82
C ILE A 7 4.55 -1.80 -10.41
N LEU A 8 5.52 -2.05 -9.53
CA LEU A 8 6.49 -1.08 -9.05
C LEU A 8 7.86 -1.27 -9.73
N THR A 9 8.74 -0.27 -9.67
CA THR A 9 10.08 -0.29 -10.30
C THR A 9 11.06 -1.30 -9.69
N ASN A 10 10.74 -1.89 -8.53
CA ASN A 10 11.45 -3.04 -7.96
C ASN A 10 10.80 -4.40 -8.31
N TRP A 11 9.84 -4.39 -9.24
CA TRP A 11 9.01 -5.52 -9.67
C TRP A 11 8.06 -6.11 -8.62
N ALA A 12 7.97 -5.51 -7.43
CA ALA A 12 6.85 -5.82 -6.55
C ALA A 12 5.56 -5.35 -7.23
N ALA A 13 4.43 -5.98 -6.92
CA ALA A 13 3.16 -5.61 -7.53
C ALA A 13 2.02 -5.66 -6.53
N TYR A 14 1.27 -4.56 -6.39
CA TYR A 14 0.04 -4.56 -5.61
C TYR A 14 -1.04 -5.34 -6.34
N ALA A 15 -1.53 -6.40 -5.71
CA ALA A 15 -2.49 -7.36 -6.27
C ALA A 15 -3.94 -7.08 -5.82
N GLY A 16 -4.14 -6.38 -4.71
CA GLY A 16 -5.48 -6.02 -4.24
C GLY A 16 -5.50 -5.64 -2.76
N TYR A 17 -6.70 -5.46 -2.22
CA TYR A 17 -6.93 -5.13 -0.82
C TYR A 17 -8.29 -5.64 -0.35
N ASP A 18 -8.45 -5.76 0.97
CA ASP A 18 -9.74 -5.96 1.64
C ASP A 18 -10.36 -4.60 2.00
N ALA A 19 -11.68 -4.54 2.16
CA ALA A 19 -12.31 -3.39 2.80
C ALA A 19 -11.77 -3.22 4.25
N PRO A 20 -11.53 -1.98 4.72
CA PRO A 20 -11.12 -1.74 6.10
C PRO A 20 -12.13 -2.32 7.09
N ARG A 21 -11.63 -3.02 8.11
CA ARG A 21 -12.45 -3.56 9.21
C ARG A 21 -12.37 -2.63 10.40
N LEU A 22 -13.49 -2.01 10.74
CA LEU A 22 -13.59 -1.10 11.90
C LEU A 22 -13.55 -1.87 13.22
N HIS A 23 -12.97 -1.23 14.23
CA HIS A 23 -12.89 -1.71 15.60
C HIS A 23 -13.54 -0.70 16.57
N GLU A 24 -14.02 -1.19 17.70
CA GLU A 24 -14.72 -0.37 18.72
C GLU A 24 -13.83 0.72 19.35
N ASP A 25 -12.50 0.58 19.27
CA ASP A 25 -11.54 1.55 19.78
C ASP A 25 -11.23 2.71 18.82
N GLY A 26 -12.04 2.87 17.76
CA GLY A 26 -11.88 3.96 16.79
C GLY A 26 -10.75 3.73 15.80
N THR A 27 -10.27 2.50 15.65
CA THR A 27 -9.28 2.12 14.63
C THR A 27 -9.88 1.25 13.53
N ALA A 28 -9.17 1.13 12.42
CA ALA A 28 -9.47 0.15 11.38
C ALA A 28 -8.24 -0.70 11.08
N ALA A 29 -8.45 -1.99 10.84
CA ALA A 29 -7.46 -2.87 10.24
C ALA A 29 -7.72 -2.97 8.74
N TRP A 30 -6.71 -2.72 7.94
CA TRP A 30 -6.78 -2.81 6.49
C TRP A 30 -5.73 -3.78 5.97
N ARG A 31 -6.08 -4.57 4.95
CA ARG A 31 -5.17 -5.54 4.35
C ARG A 31 -4.89 -5.17 2.91
N ILE A 32 -3.63 -5.19 2.54
CA ILE A 32 -3.17 -5.10 1.15
C ILE A 32 -2.36 -6.33 0.79
N TYR A 33 -2.60 -6.83 -0.41
CA TYR A 33 -1.95 -7.99 -1.00
C TYR A 33 -0.98 -7.54 -2.06
N TRP A 34 0.24 -8.07 -2.06
CA TRP A 34 1.23 -7.76 -3.07
C TRP A 34 2.11 -8.97 -3.39
N TYR A 35 2.54 -9.06 -4.65
CA TYR A 35 3.55 -10.02 -5.08
C TYR A 35 4.94 -9.44 -4.85
N THR A 36 5.86 -10.25 -4.34
CA THR A 36 7.25 -9.82 -4.15
C THR A 36 7.94 -9.54 -5.48
N GLY A 37 8.86 -8.57 -5.47
CA GLY A 37 9.68 -8.22 -6.62
C GLY A 37 11.01 -8.97 -6.67
N GLU A 38 12.04 -8.30 -7.18
CA GLU A 38 13.39 -8.85 -7.23
C GLU A 38 14.00 -9.02 -5.83
N ARG A 39 14.59 -10.19 -5.59
CA ARG A 39 15.36 -10.44 -4.36
C ARG A 39 16.57 -9.52 -4.30
N THR A 40 16.71 -8.77 -3.22
CA THR A 40 17.80 -7.80 -3.04
C THR A 40 18.14 -7.60 -1.56
N GLY A 41 19.29 -6.96 -1.29
CA GLY A 41 19.73 -6.56 0.06
C GLY A 41 19.24 -5.18 0.50
N ILE A 42 18.28 -4.61 -0.23
CA ILE A 42 17.71 -3.28 0.06
C ILE A 42 16.58 -3.45 1.06
N ASP A 43 16.63 -2.67 2.15
CA ASP A 43 15.53 -2.58 3.10
C ASP A 43 14.43 -1.69 2.49
N PHE A 44 13.24 -2.25 2.33
CA PHE A 44 12.09 -1.53 1.81
C PHE A 44 11.07 -1.29 2.92
N HIS A 45 10.49 -0.11 2.91
CA HIS A 45 9.36 0.23 3.75
C HIS A 45 8.14 0.46 2.86
N MET A 46 6.97 0.12 3.37
CA MET A 46 5.68 0.47 2.77
C MET A 46 5.05 1.57 3.60
N PHE A 47 4.68 2.67 2.94
CA PHE A 47 3.82 3.68 3.54
C PHE A 47 2.37 3.43 3.13
N ASN A 48 1.48 3.78 4.04
CA ASN A 48 0.05 3.76 3.82
C ASN A 48 -0.53 5.01 4.46
N HIS A 49 -1.10 5.90 3.65
CA HIS A 49 -1.63 7.18 4.10
C HIS A 49 -3.15 7.18 3.94
N LEU A 50 -3.87 7.42 5.04
CA LEU A 50 -5.29 7.72 4.97
C LEU A 50 -5.46 9.18 4.58
N MET A 51 -6.16 9.41 3.48
CA MET A 51 -6.42 10.74 2.93
C MET A 51 -7.92 11.04 3.02
N ALA A 52 -8.26 12.25 3.47
CA ALA A 52 -9.60 12.79 3.34
C ALA A 52 -9.91 13.06 1.86
N ALA A 53 -11.20 13.19 1.52
CA ALA A 53 -11.62 13.59 0.18
C ALA A 53 -11.09 14.99 -0.25
N SER A 54 -10.72 15.84 0.72
CA SER A 54 -10.07 17.13 0.49
C SER A 54 -8.59 17.02 0.09
N GLY A 55 -7.99 15.83 0.18
CA GLY A 55 -6.55 15.61 0.00
C GLY A 55 -5.72 15.81 1.28
N GLU A 56 -6.34 16.10 2.42
CA GLU A 56 -5.64 16.14 3.71
C GLU A 56 -5.23 14.74 4.18
N ARG A 57 -4.00 14.57 4.66
CA ARG A 57 -3.55 13.31 5.26
C ARG A 57 -4.04 13.22 6.71
N MET A 58 -4.92 12.26 6.98
CA MET A 58 -5.56 12.04 8.28
C MET A 58 -4.74 11.12 9.20
N ALA A 59 -4.10 10.11 8.62
CA ALA A 59 -3.26 9.15 9.34
C ALA A 59 -2.20 8.56 8.40
N GLN A 60 -1.16 7.97 8.98
CA GLN A 60 -0.13 7.25 8.25
C GLN A 60 0.39 6.06 9.05
N ALA A 61 0.92 5.08 8.34
CA ALA A 61 1.68 3.98 8.89
C ALA A 61 2.75 3.59 7.89
N ASP A 62 3.98 3.63 8.37
CA ASP A 62 5.20 3.39 7.61
C ASP A 62 5.95 2.27 8.33
N THR A 63 6.08 1.13 7.66
CA THR A 63 6.68 -0.06 8.27
C THR A 63 7.59 -0.76 7.27
N ALA A 64 8.67 -1.34 7.78
CA ALA A 64 9.47 -2.29 7.00
C ALA A 64 8.55 -3.39 6.43
N VAL A 65 8.78 -3.75 5.18
CA VAL A 65 8.09 -4.88 4.56
C VAL A 65 8.80 -6.18 4.92
N PHE A 66 8.20 -7.32 4.56
CA PHE A 66 8.89 -8.61 4.59
C PHE A 66 10.24 -8.49 3.87
N ALA A 67 11.34 -8.90 4.51
CA ALA A 67 12.70 -8.58 4.07
C ALA A 67 12.99 -9.03 2.62
N ALA A 68 13.54 -8.13 1.81
CA ALA A 68 13.74 -8.36 0.38
C ALA A 68 14.75 -9.47 0.06
N GLU A 69 15.63 -9.79 1.01
CA GLU A 69 16.59 -10.89 0.91
C GLU A 69 15.91 -12.25 0.95
N GLN A 70 14.64 -12.31 1.36
CA GLN A 70 13.86 -13.53 1.49
C GLN A 70 12.86 -13.72 0.35
N TRP A 71 12.62 -12.70 -0.49
CA TRP A 71 11.64 -12.74 -1.56
C TRP A 71 11.92 -13.86 -2.57
N GLN A 72 10.88 -14.62 -2.92
CA GLN A 72 10.88 -15.56 -4.04
C GLN A 72 9.87 -15.12 -5.10
N PRO A 73 10.20 -15.26 -6.40
CA PRO A 73 9.25 -14.94 -7.46
C PRO A 73 7.90 -15.64 -7.27
N GLY A 74 6.82 -14.86 -7.23
CA GLY A 74 5.45 -15.36 -7.07
C GLY A 74 4.97 -15.46 -5.62
N ASP A 75 5.80 -15.16 -4.61
CA ASP A 75 5.32 -15.04 -3.23
C ASP A 75 4.28 -13.92 -3.15
N MET A 76 3.13 -14.22 -2.55
CA MET A 76 2.13 -13.23 -2.21
C MET A 76 2.22 -12.90 -0.72
N VAL A 77 2.48 -11.64 -0.42
CA VAL A 77 2.55 -11.12 0.94
C VAL A 77 1.23 -10.44 1.29
N VAL A 78 0.75 -10.71 2.51
CA VAL A 78 -0.39 -10.01 3.11
C VAL A 78 0.17 -9.02 4.12
N ASN A 79 0.04 -7.72 3.84
CA ASN A 79 0.39 -6.69 4.81
C ASN A 79 -0.89 -6.21 5.52
N VAL A 80 -0.89 -6.24 6.85
CA VAL A 80 -2.01 -5.80 7.68
C VAL A 80 -1.60 -4.53 8.41
N VAL A 81 -2.34 -3.46 8.16
CA VAL A 81 -2.03 -2.14 8.69
C VAL A 81 -3.17 -1.66 9.56
N ARG A 82 -2.84 -1.00 10.67
CA ARG A 82 -3.83 -0.47 11.61
C ARG A 82 -3.66 1.04 11.76
N PHE A 83 -4.78 1.77 11.66
CA PHE A 83 -4.79 3.23 11.78
C PHE A 83 -5.95 3.68 12.66
N PRO A 84 -5.84 4.87 13.28
CA PRO A 84 -7.02 5.64 13.67
C PRO A 84 -7.95 5.80 12.46
N TRP A 85 -9.24 5.54 12.64
CA TRP A 85 -10.23 5.61 11.56
C TRP A 85 -11.13 6.84 11.69
N SER A 86 -11.58 7.33 10.54
CA SER A 86 -12.60 8.37 10.44
C SER A 86 -13.48 8.12 9.23
N ASP A 87 -14.77 8.43 9.35
CA ASP A 87 -15.72 8.34 8.23
C ASP A 87 -15.47 9.39 7.12
N ALA A 88 -14.52 10.30 7.34
CA ALA A 88 -14.09 11.28 6.33
C ALA A 88 -12.97 10.76 5.41
N VAL A 89 -12.47 9.53 5.62
CA VAL A 89 -11.47 8.90 4.75
C VAL A 89 -12.05 8.73 3.35
N GLY A 90 -11.40 9.32 2.35
CA GLY A 90 -11.77 9.18 0.94
C GLY A 90 -10.87 8.22 0.17
N THR A 91 -9.56 8.24 0.46
CA THR A 91 -8.57 7.48 -0.31
C THR A 91 -7.48 6.94 0.61
N ILE A 92 -6.96 5.75 0.32
CA ILE A 92 -5.69 5.26 0.88
C ILE A 92 -4.62 5.37 -0.21
N ARG A 93 -3.52 6.07 0.07
CA ARG A 93 -2.32 6.05 -0.77
C ARG A 93 -1.35 5.02 -0.23
N SER A 94 -0.95 4.05 -1.05
CA SER A 94 -0.01 3.00 -0.65
C SER A 94 1.16 2.91 -1.63
N GLY A 95 2.39 2.91 -1.11
CA GLY A 95 3.61 2.91 -1.90
C GLY A 95 4.79 2.33 -1.13
N MET A 96 5.93 2.17 -1.80
CA MET A 96 7.15 1.66 -1.19
C MET A 96 8.30 2.65 -1.37
N TYR A 97 9.28 2.60 -0.47
CA TYR A 97 10.54 3.33 -0.58
C TYR A 97 11.67 2.51 0.03
N SER A 98 12.90 2.75 -0.40
CA SER A 98 14.08 2.19 0.26
C SER A 98 14.42 2.96 1.53
N TYR A 99 14.89 2.26 2.55
CA TYR A 99 15.29 2.80 3.83
C TYR A 99 16.80 2.57 4.04
N PRO A 100 17.55 3.52 4.63
CA PRO A 100 17.13 4.81 5.19
C PRO A 100 17.15 5.99 4.20
N ASP A 101 17.43 5.77 2.91
CA ASP A 101 17.63 6.83 1.91
C ASP A 101 16.31 7.49 1.45
N LEU A 102 15.15 6.86 1.73
CA LEU A 102 13.80 7.36 1.43
C LEU A 102 13.54 7.53 -0.08
N THR A 103 14.23 6.76 -0.92
CA THR A 103 14.02 6.80 -2.37
C THR A 103 12.72 6.08 -2.72
N PRO A 104 11.76 6.73 -3.40
CA PRO A 104 10.49 6.09 -3.74
C PRO A 104 10.69 4.98 -4.77
N VAL A 105 10.00 3.86 -4.57
CA VAL A 105 9.82 2.82 -5.57
C VAL A 105 8.55 3.18 -6.35
N LEU A 106 8.72 3.60 -7.60
CA LEU A 106 7.64 4.18 -8.39
C LEU A 106 6.72 3.10 -8.96
N VAL A 107 5.46 3.45 -9.14
CA VAL A 107 4.45 2.64 -9.86
C VAL A 107 4.60 2.90 -11.36
N PHE A 108 4.62 1.83 -12.15
CA PHE A 108 4.59 1.90 -13.61
C PHE A 108 3.20 2.26 -14.14
N ASP A 109 3.14 3.05 -15.20
CA ASP A 109 1.93 3.21 -16.01
C ASP A 109 1.71 2.01 -16.96
N VAL A 110 0.61 2.04 -17.71
CA VAL A 110 0.25 0.98 -18.68
C VAL A 110 1.24 0.84 -19.84
N ALA A 111 2.09 1.84 -20.08
CA ALA A 111 3.13 1.82 -21.09
C ALA A 111 4.50 1.37 -20.51
N GLY A 112 4.59 1.10 -19.21
CA GLY A 112 5.81 0.68 -18.52
C GLY A 112 6.71 1.83 -18.09
N ASN A 113 6.22 3.08 -18.06
CA ASN A 113 7.00 4.22 -17.57
C ASN A 113 6.75 4.44 -16.08
N PRO A 114 7.77 4.77 -15.26
CA PRO A 114 7.56 5.20 -13.89
C PRO A 114 6.71 6.48 -13.85
N ALA A 115 5.58 6.46 -13.15
CA ALA A 115 4.56 7.51 -13.25
C ALA A 115 4.08 8.09 -11.91
N ALA A 116 4.03 7.28 -10.84
CA ALA A 116 3.53 7.70 -9.54
C ALA A 116 4.36 7.11 -8.39
N ASP A 117 4.29 7.71 -7.21
CA ASP A 117 4.94 7.21 -5.98
C ASP A 117 4.05 6.24 -5.18
N ALA A 118 2.77 6.14 -5.52
CA ALA A 118 1.77 5.35 -4.82
C ALA A 118 0.66 4.87 -5.75
N VAL A 119 0.00 3.79 -5.34
CA VAL A 119 -1.36 3.47 -5.80
C VAL A 119 -2.35 4.24 -4.95
N GLU A 120 -3.31 4.90 -5.60
CA GLU A 120 -4.43 5.57 -4.93
C GLU A 120 -5.65 4.65 -4.92
N ILE A 121 -6.16 4.36 -3.73
CA ILE A 121 -7.23 3.38 -3.50
C ILE A 121 -8.44 4.11 -2.92
N PRO A 122 -9.47 4.41 -3.71
CA PRO A 122 -10.69 5.01 -3.20
C PRO A 122 -11.37 4.09 -2.19
N ILE A 123 -11.75 4.63 -1.05
CA ILE A 123 -12.58 3.92 -0.07
C ILE A 123 -14.02 4.32 -0.35
N ALA A 124 -14.81 3.36 -0.83
CA ALA A 124 -16.24 3.57 -0.98
C ALA A 124 -16.87 3.70 0.41
N ASN A 125 -17.64 4.77 0.64
CA ASN A 125 -18.38 5.01 1.88
C ASN A 125 -19.58 4.05 2.07
N ASP A 126 -19.74 3.04 1.22
CA ASP A 126 -20.95 2.21 1.12
C ASP A 126 -20.89 0.93 1.97
N VAL A 127 -20.32 1.02 3.17
CA VAL A 127 -20.57 0.01 4.21
C VAL A 127 -21.19 0.70 5.42
N ARG A 128 -22.47 1.03 5.30
CA ARG A 128 -23.34 1.04 6.48
C ARG A 128 -23.87 -0.39 6.67
N PRO A 129 -23.95 -0.88 7.92
CA PRO A 129 -24.47 -2.22 8.22
C PRO A 129 -25.90 -2.42 7.72
#